data_AF-A0A5R9FXL6-F1
#
_entry.id   AF-A0A5R9FXL6-F1
#
_cell.length_a   1.000
_cell.length_b   1.000
_cell.length_c   1.000
_cell.angle_alpha   90.00
_cell.angle_beta   90.00
_cell.angle_gamma   90.00
#
_symmetry.space_group_name_H-M   'P 1'
#
loop_
_entity.id
_entity.type
_entity.pdbx_description
1 polymer ?
#
loop_
_entity_poly.entity_id
_entity_poly.type
_entity_poly.pdbx_seq_one_letter_code
_entity_poly.pdbx_strand_id
1 'polypeptide(L)'
;MNALQLTPEVGWAVIDYLKYGRPKVDSPFLFIRHMAPFGPFSEDDHLSQLIKRYMELAHLPTLKKRRGMHSLRHTMASRLLEQDTPLSTISDILGHADPDSTAVF
;
A
#
# COMPACT_ATOMS: atom_id res chain seq x y z
N MET A 1 17.04 0.22 -13.91
CA MET A 1 15.84 -0.49 -13.41
C MET A 1 15.93 -0.47 -11.89
N ASN A 2 15.20 0.44 -11.25
CA ASN A 2 15.13 0.47 -9.79
C ASN A 2 13.98 -0.43 -9.37
N ALA A 3 14.30 -1.62 -8.84
CA ALA A 3 13.32 -2.51 -8.26
C ALA A 3 13.07 -2.08 -6.82
N LEU A 4 11.79 -1.93 -6.43
CA LEU A 4 11.45 -1.74 -5.02
C LEU A 4 11.86 -3.00 -4.26
N GLN A 5 12.81 -2.86 -3.34
CA GLN A 5 13.22 -3.97 -2.48
C GLN A 5 12.10 -4.23 -1.48
N LEU A 6 11.35 -5.30 -1.70
CA LEU A 6 10.35 -5.76 -0.74
C LEU A 6 11.08 -6.31 0.48
N THR A 7 10.59 -5.95 1.67
CA THR A 7 11.08 -6.59 2.89
C THR A 7 10.68 -8.07 2.90
N PRO A 8 11.42 -8.94 3.62
CA PRO A 8 11.05 -10.35 3.73
C PRO A 8 9.61 -10.57 4.16
N GLU A 9 9.10 -9.75 5.08
CA GLU A 9 7.73 -9.85 5.61
C GLU A 9 6.68 -9.59 4.52
N VAL A 10 6.91 -8.59 3.67
CA VAL A 10 6.03 -8.29 2.53
C VAL A 10 6.11 -9.42 1.50
N GLY A 11 7.32 -9.94 1.23
CA GLY A 11 7.51 -11.07 0.34
C GLY A 11 6.72 -12.31 0.78
N TRP A 12 6.79 -12.66 2.06
CA TRP A 12 6.01 -13.76 2.64
C TRP A 12 4.50 -13.53 2.53
N ALA A 13 4.02 -12.33 2.85
CA ALA A 13 2.60 -12.00 2.73
C ALA A 13 2.08 -12.15 1.28
N VAL A 14 2.88 -11.77 0.29
CA VAL A 14 2.53 -11.96 -1.14
C VAL A 14 2.54 -13.44 -1.52
N ILE A 15 3.50 -14.23 -1.02
CA ILE A 15 3.53 -15.68 -1.26
C ILE A 15 2.29 -16.37 -0.67
N ASP A 16 1.91 -16.03 0.56
CA ASP A 16 0.72 -16.58 1.21
C ASP A 16 -0.56 -16.19 0.48
N TYR A 17 -0.63 -14.93 0.02
CA TYR A 17 -1.70 -14.49 -0.86
C TYR A 17 -1.78 -15.35 -2.13
N LEU A 18 -0.67 -15.53 -2.85
CA LEU A 18 -0.64 -16.32 -4.08
C LEU A 18 -1.02 -17.79 -3.87
N LYS A 19 -0.60 -18.39 -2.76
CA LYS A 19 -0.85 -19.81 -2.45
C LYS A 19 -2.26 -20.09 -1.94
N TYR A 20 -2.77 -19.23 -1.07
CA TYR A 20 -3.95 -19.53 -0.26
C TYR A 20 -5.07 -18.49 -0.39
N GLY A 21 -4.71 -17.23 -0.65
CA GLY A 21 -5.68 -16.13 -0.70
C GLY A 21 -6.28 -15.91 -2.08
N ARG A 22 -5.48 -16.00 -3.15
CA ARG A 22 -5.82 -15.54 -4.49
C ARG A 22 -6.89 -16.46 -5.13
N PRO A 23 -8.02 -15.90 -5.58
CA PRO A 23 -8.97 -16.63 -6.41
C PRO A 23 -8.31 -17.26 -7.64
N LYS A 24 -8.74 -18.48 -7.99
CA LYS A 24 -8.23 -19.23 -9.15
C LYS A 24 -8.88 -18.71 -10.43
N VAL A 25 -8.31 -17.64 -10.98
CA VAL A 25 -8.71 -17.05 -12.27
C VAL A 25 -7.50 -16.81 -13.15
N ASP A 26 -7.70 -16.97 -14.46
CA ASP A 26 -6.70 -16.67 -15.48
C ASP A 26 -6.63 -15.15 -15.67
N SER A 27 -5.62 -14.54 -15.04
CA SER A 27 -5.40 -13.10 -15.05
C SER A 27 -3.92 -12.81 -14.82
N PRO A 28 -3.30 -11.91 -15.60
CA PRO A 28 -1.90 -11.55 -15.46
C PRO A 28 -1.63 -10.63 -14.26
N PHE A 29 -2.67 -10.12 -13.60
CA PHE A 29 -2.54 -9.21 -12.47
C PHE A 29 -2.23 -9.95 -11.17
N LEU A 30 -1.29 -9.41 -10.39
CA LEU A 30 -0.89 -9.96 -9.09
C LEU A 30 -2.10 -10.01 -8.15
N PHE A 31 -2.69 -8.85 -7.86
CA PHE A 31 -3.86 -8.72 -7.01
C PHE A 31 -5.15 -8.68 -7.82
N ILE A 32 -6.15 -9.40 -7.33
CA ILE A 32 -7.48 -9.50 -7.94
C ILE A 32 -8.56 -9.31 -6.87
N ARG A 33 -9.76 -8.95 -7.30
CA ARG A 33 -10.95 -8.87 -6.46
C ARG A 33 -11.32 -10.24 -5.91
N HIS A 34 -11.75 -10.27 -4.64
CA HIS A 34 -12.24 -11.49 -3.97
C HIS A 34 -13.76 -11.59 -4.00
N MET A 35 -14.43 -10.68 -4.71
CA MET A 35 -15.86 -10.71 -4.95
C MET A 35 -16.12 -10.82 -6.45
N ALA A 36 -17.21 -11.53 -6.81
CA ALA A 36 -17.61 -11.66 -8.19
C ALA A 36 -18.03 -10.29 -8.77
N PRO A 37 -17.72 -9.99 -10.05
CA PRO A 37 -16.89 -10.80 -10.95
C PRO A 37 -15.41 -10.74 -10.55
N PHE A 38 -14.76 -11.91 -10.47
CA PHE A 38 -13.34 -11.99 -10.15
C PHE A 38 -12.51 -11.42 -11.30
N GLY A 39 -11.65 -10.46 -11.01
CA GLY A 39 -10.82 -9.77 -11.99
C GLY A 39 -9.88 -8.77 -11.34
N PRO A 40 -9.11 -8.00 -12.12
CA PRO A 40 -8.28 -6.93 -11.57
C PRO A 40 -9.12 -5.89 -10.84
N PHE A 41 -8.48 -5.12 -9.96
CA PHE A 41 -9.09 -3.92 -9.40
C PHE A 41 -9.24 -2.85 -10.49
N SER A 42 -10.36 -2.14 -10.49
CA SER A 42 -10.62 -0.93 -11.29
C SER A 42 -10.54 0.33 -10.42
N GLU A 43 -10.64 1.51 -11.04
CA GLU A 43 -10.71 2.78 -10.31
C GLU A 43 -11.96 2.89 -9.42
N ASP A 44 -13.04 2.18 -9.79
CA ASP A 44 -14.27 2.10 -9.01
C ASP A 44 -14.12 1.23 -7.75
N ASP A 45 -13.06 0.42 -7.65
CA ASP A 45 -12.79 -0.35 -6.45
C ASP A 45 -12.30 0.57 -5.33
N HIS A 46 -13.16 0.77 -4.33
CA HIS A 46 -12.88 1.61 -3.17
C HIS A 46 -11.88 0.95 -2.19
N LEU A 47 -10.62 0.81 -2.59
CA LEU A 47 -9.53 0.24 -1.77
C LEU A 47 -9.32 1.01 -0.44
N SER A 48 -9.73 2.28 -0.38
CA SER A 48 -9.76 3.04 0.88
C SER A 48 -10.65 2.39 1.94
N GLN A 49 -11.76 1.74 1.57
CA GLN A 49 -12.62 1.01 2.50
C GLN A 49 -11.94 -0.27 3.01
N LEU A 50 -11.12 -0.92 2.18
CA LEU A 50 -10.32 -2.07 2.60
C LEU A 50 -9.32 -1.67 3.69
N ILE A 51 -8.59 -0.57 3.48
CA ILE A 51 -7.67 -0.01 4.50
C ILE A 51 -8.43 0.34 5.78
N LYS A 52 -9.56 1.04 5.66
CA LYS A 52 -10.40 1.39 6.81
C LYS A 52 -10.82 0.15 7.61
N ARG A 53 -11.29 -0.90 6.94
CA ARG A 53 -11.68 -2.16 7.58
C ARG A 53 -10.53 -2.78 8.38
N TYR A 54 -9.33 -2.83 7.82
CA TYR A 54 -8.17 -3.39 8.53
C TYR A 54 -7.71 -2.50 9.68
N MET A 55 -7.84 -1.17 9.58
CA MET A 55 -7.60 -0.28 10.71
C MET A 55 -8.58 -0.55 11.86
N GLU A 56 -9.87 -0.76 11.56
CA GLU A 56 -10.89 -1.10 12.56
C GLU A 56 -10.61 -2.45 13.22
N LEU A 57 -10.24 -3.48 12.43
CA LEU A 57 -9.83 -4.80 12.94
C LEU A 57 -8.58 -4.73 13.82
N ALA A 58 -7.65 -3.82 13.52
CA ALA A 58 -6.45 -3.58 14.32
C ALA A 58 -6.70 -2.64 15.52
N HIS A 59 -7.96 -2.26 15.79
CA HIS A 59 -8.33 -1.32 16.85
C HIS A 59 -7.63 0.04 16.77
N LEU A 60 -7.25 0.47 15.56
CA LEU A 60 -6.63 1.77 15.34
C LEU A 60 -7.70 2.87 15.35
N PRO A 61 -7.40 4.04 15.91
CA PRO A 61 -8.33 5.15 15.92
C PRO A 61 -8.63 5.56 14.50
N THR A 62 -9.90 5.43 14.11
CA THR A 62 -10.35 5.93 12.83
C THR A 62 -10.50 7.46 13.01
N LEU A 63 -9.46 8.25 12.73
CA LEU A 63 -9.55 9.72 12.80
C LEU A 63 -9.96 10.32 11.44
N LYS A 64 -10.70 11.44 11.47
CA LYS A 64 -11.53 11.96 10.37
C LYS A 64 -10.80 12.45 9.11
N LYS A 65 -9.46 12.63 9.10
CA LYS A 65 -8.79 13.46 8.07
C LYS A 65 -7.89 12.75 7.05
N ARG A 66 -7.43 11.51 7.26
CA ARG A 66 -6.49 10.83 6.33
C ARG A 66 -6.75 9.33 6.25
N ARG A 67 -7.80 8.93 5.51
CA ARG A 67 -8.29 7.53 5.43
C ARG A 67 -8.35 7.03 3.98
N GLY A 68 -7.22 7.03 3.30
CA GLY A 68 -7.14 6.55 1.93
C GLY A 68 -5.82 5.86 1.69
N MET A 69 -5.62 5.31 0.49
CA MET A 69 -4.37 4.64 0.10
C MET A 69 -3.12 5.48 0.39
N HIS A 70 -3.24 6.80 0.34
CA HIS A 70 -2.14 7.74 0.64
C HIS A 70 -1.75 7.85 2.12
N SER A 71 -2.60 7.42 3.07
CA SER A 71 -2.26 7.55 4.50
C SER A 71 -1.06 6.67 4.88
N LEU A 72 -0.99 5.44 4.36
CA LEU A 72 0.13 4.53 4.57
C LEU A 72 1.44 5.14 4.04
N ARG A 73 1.40 5.69 2.83
CA ARG A 73 2.52 6.37 2.19
C ARG A 73 3.00 7.57 3.01
N HIS A 74 2.07 8.41 3.45
CA HIS A 74 2.39 9.56 4.31
C HIS A 74 3.01 9.11 5.63
N THR A 75 2.43 8.11 6.30
CA THR A 75 2.99 7.60 7.56
C THR A 75 4.40 7.07 7.36
N MET A 76 4.66 6.33 6.28
CA MET A 76 6.00 5.85 5.96
C MET A 76 6.98 7.02 5.74
N ALA A 77 6.60 8.02 4.95
CA ALA A 77 7.42 9.19 4.68
C ALA A 77 7.77 9.95 5.98
N SER A 78 6.76 10.26 6.80
CA SER A 78 6.95 10.97 8.08
C SER A 78 7.84 10.18 9.03
N ARG A 79 7.68 8.85 9.12
CA ARG A 79 8.52 8.01 9.97
C ARG A 79 9.99 7.98 9.54
N LEU A 80 10.24 7.92 8.23
CA LEU A 80 11.60 7.96 7.71
C LEU A 80 12.24 9.34 7.93
N LEU A 81 11.45 10.41 7.81
CA LEU A 81 11.90 11.78 8.10
C LEU A 81 12.22 11.96 9.60
N GLU A 82 11.38 11.46 10.50
CA GLU A 82 11.62 11.42 11.96
C GLU A 82 12.91 10.67 12.34
N GLN A 83 13.39 9.79 11.46
CA GLN A 83 14.62 9.00 11.61
C GLN A 83 15.83 9.63 10.89
N ASP A 84 15.74 10.90 10.48
CA ASP A 84 16.78 11.62 9.75
C ASP A 84 17.20 10.94 8.42
N THR A 85 16.29 10.17 7.80
CA THR A 85 16.55 9.55 6.50
C THR A 85 16.62 10.65 5.43
N PRO A 86 17.65 10.68 4.56
CA PRO A 86 17.76 11.68 3.50
C PRO A 86 16.52 11.69 2.59
N LEU A 87 16.03 12.89 2.23
CA LEU A 87 14.85 13.06 1.37
C LEU A 87 15.00 12.31 0.04
N SER A 88 16.20 12.28 -0.56
CA SER A 88 16.48 11.51 -1.78
C SER A 88 16.17 10.02 -1.61
N THR A 89 16.61 9.43 -0.50
CA THR A 89 16.34 8.03 -0.15
C THR A 89 14.86 7.79 0.08
N ILE A 90 14.16 8.71 0.75
CA ILE A 90 12.70 8.62 0.95
C ILE A 90 11.98 8.65 -0.40
N SER A 91 12.35 9.57 -1.30
CA SER A 91 11.78 9.67 -2.66
C SER A 91 12.02 8.41 -3.48
N ASP A 92 13.20 7.79 -3.37
CA ASP A 92 13.52 6.52 -4.04
C ASP A 92 12.65 5.38 -3.51
N ILE A 93 12.50 5.26 -2.19
CA ILE A 93 11.66 4.24 -1.55
C ILE A 93 10.19 4.39 -1.94
N LEU A 94 9.70 5.63 -2.02
CA LEU A 94 8.32 5.93 -2.41
C LEU A 94 8.09 5.83 -3.92
N GLY A 95 9.14 5.66 -4.74
CA GLY A 95 9.06 5.47 -6.17
C GLY A 95 8.87 6.77 -6.97
N HIS A 96 9.80 7.72 -6.79
CA HIS A 96 9.79 9.04 -7.45
C HIS A 96 8.48 9.81 -7.22
N ALA A 97 8.00 9.83 -5.98
CA ALA A 97 7.03 10.84 -5.58
C ALA A 97 7.68 12.21 -5.83
N ASP A 98 7.02 13.06 -6.61
CA ASP A 98 7.45 14.43 -6.90
C ASP A 98 7.96 15.08 -5.60
N PRO A 99 9.20 15.62 -5.55
CA PRO A 99 9.72 16.30 -4.37
C PRO A 99 8.80 17.43 -3.88
N ASP A 100 7.93 17.98 -4.72
CA ASP A 100 6.91 18.96 -4.28
C ASP A 100 5.85 18.34 -3.36
N SER A 101 5.57 17.04 -3.46
CA SER A 101 4.69 16.32 -2.54
C SER A 101 5.36 16.09 -1.17
N THR A 102 6.69 16.15 -1.10
CA THR A 102 7.43 16.05 0.17
C THR A 102 7.40 17.31 1.01
N ALA A 103 7.03 18.46 0.45
CA ALA A 103 6.87 19.71 1.18
C ALA A 103 5.58 19.79 2.03
N VAL A 104 4.69 18.78 1.93
CA VAL A 104 3.42 18.71 2.67
C VAL A 104 3.50 17.73 3.87
N PHE A 105 4.66 17.11 4.11
CA PHE A 105 4.89 16.21 5.25
C PHE A 105 5.38 16.94 6.50
#